data_AF-A0AAD9QQM9-F1
#
_entry.id   AF-A0AAD9QQM9-F1
#
_cell.length_a   1.000
_cell.length_b   1.000
_cell.length_c   1.000
_cell.angle_alpha   90.00
_cell.angle_beta   90.00
_cell.angle_gamma   90.00
#
_symmetry.space_group_name_H-M   'P 1'
#
loop_
_entity.id
_entity.type
_entity.pdbx_description
1 polymer ?
#
loop_
_entity_poly.entity_id
_entity_poly.type
_entity_poly.pdbx_seq_one_letter_code
_entity_poly.pdbx_strand_id
1 'polypeptide(L)'
;MEDTLRQLWAYFEYSPKRLAVLLKMQINIKKCSLQLKEKSKQLLVKRMKKACSTRWLSFDKSVAALYQEYEALDEDGCATAHGLFNRLKEGKFLGVLFILKDVLPVLSHLSKAFQGGSVAFSQVVPMINATKASLEELLETNSPVQKFLAVLESYTNICEDIKVSAAQQQQLYCLQEKYITSLVANVEARFASSSPVLAALKIFDPLAVPETTELGFSVYGNMDIATLAEHFYQADNDTSRRTEEANYLQSGTR
;
A
#
# COMPACT_ATOMS: atom_id res chain seq x y z
N MET A 1 4.99 -6.56 13.50
CA MET A 1 5.45 -5.35 12.79
C MET A 1 4.66 -4.13 13.22
N GLU A 2 3.34 -4.10 13.01
CA GLU A 2 2.51 -2.93 13.31
C GLU A 2 2.57 -2.49 14.77
N ASP A 3 2.41 -3.42 15.72
CA ASP A 3 2.50 -3.08 17.15
C ASP A 3 3.88 -2.52 17.51
N THR A 4 4.94 -3.07 16.93
CA THR A 4 6.31 -2.54 17.07
C THR A 4 6.39 -1.11 16.54
N LEU A 5 5.82 -0.82 15.37
CA LEU A 5 5.77 0.53 14.79
C LEU A 5 4.94 1.50 15.64
N ARG A 6 3.80 1.05 16.18
CA ARG A 6 2.94 1.84 17.08
C ARG A 6 3.66 2.15 18.39
N GLN A 7 4.33 1.16 18.98
CA GLN A 7 5.12 1.30 20.20
C GLN A 7 6.33 2.23 19.98
N LEU A 8 7.04 2.11 18.85
CA LEU A 8 8.15 2.97 18.49
C LEU A 8 7.70 4.42 18.27
N TRP A 9 6.60 4.61 17.53
CA TRP A 9 6.00 5.93 17.37
C TRP A 9 5.60 6.54 18.72
N ALA A 10 4.91 5.79 19.58
CA ALA A 10 4.51 6.26 20.91
C ALA A 10 5.71 6.60 21.81
N TYR A 11 6.79 5.80 21.75
CA TYR A 11 8.00 5.99 22.54
C TYR A 11 8.66 7.35 22.29
N PHE A 12 8.68 7.81 21.03
CA PHE A 12 9.22 9.11 20.65
C PHE A 12 8.18 10.24 20.73
N GLU A 13 6.95 10.03 20.26
CA GLU A 13 5.93 11.08 20.19
C GLU A 13 5.53 11.60 21.57
N TYR A 14 5.41 10.71 22.57
CA TYR A 14 5.01 11.09 23.93
C TYR A 14 6.15 11.67 24.77
N SER A 15 7.37 11.76 24.24
CA SER A 15 8.52 12.33 24.96
C SER A 15 9.26 13.34 24.08
N PRO A 16 9.05 14.66 24.30
CA PRO A 16 9.77 15.70 23.57
C PRO A 16 11.30 15.57 23.67
N LYS A 17 11.80 15.05 24.80
CA LYS A 17 13.23 14.79 25.01
C LYS A 17 13.76 13.70 24.09
N ARG A 18 13.11 12.53 24.04
CA ARG A 18 13.52 11.41 23.16
C ARG A 18 13.39 11.78 21.70
N LEU A 19 12.32 12.50 21.33
CA LEU A 19 12.17 13.02 19.97
C LEU A 19 13.31 13.97 19.60
N ALA A 20 13.72 14.87 20.49
CA ALA A 20 14.84 15.77 20.24
C ALA A 20 16.17 15.02 20.08
N VAL A 21 16.40 13.92 20.82
CA VAL A 21 17.57 13.05 20.66
C VAL A 21 17.56 12.37 19.29
N LEU A 22 16.44 11.75 18.90
CA LEU A 22 16.28 11.15 17.58
C LEU A 22 16.57 12.15 16.46
N LEU A 23 15.95 13.34 16.50
CA LEU A 23 16.16 14.36 15.47
C LEU A 23 17.62 14.85 15.41
N LYS A 24 18.32 14.93 16.54
CA LYS A 24 19.75 15.27 16.57
C LYS A 24 20.61 14.17 15.94
N MET A 25 20.33 12.90 16.24
CA MET A 25 21.02 11.76 15.63
C MET A 25 20.84 11.75 14.11
N GLN A 26 19.62 12.01 13.62
CA GLN A 26 19.35 12.13 12.18
C GLN A 26 20.17 13.25 11.53
N ILE A 27 20.27 14.41 12.18
CA ILE A 27 21.08 15.53 11.69
C ILE A 27 22.55 15.12 11.59
N ASN A 28 23.08 14.44 12.62
CA ASN A 28 24.47 14.03 12.65
C ASN A 28 24.79 13.03 11.54
N ILE A 29 23.96 11.99 11.37
CA ILE A 29 24.12 11.00 10.29
C ILE A 29 24.08 11.67 8.92
N LYS A 30 23.10 12.55 8.67
CA LYS A 30 22.95 13.26 7.40
C LYS A 30 24.11 14.24 7.13
N LYS A 31 24.65 14.88 8.17
CA LYS A 31 25.87 15.71 8.06
C LYS A 31 27.09 14.89 7.69
N CYS A 32 27.30 13.74 8.35
CA CYS A 32 28.41 12.81 8.06
C CYS A 32 28.32 12.25 6.64
N SER A 33 27.14 11.82 6.21
CA SER A 33 26.90 11.27 4.87
C SER A 33 27.13 12.27 3.74
N LEU A 34 26.83 13.56 3.96
CA LEU A 34 26.89 14.59 2.91
C LEU A 34 28.16 15.45 2.94
N GLN A 35 29.08 15.25 3.90
CA GLN A 35 30.28 16.09 4.12
C GLN A 35 29.99 17.62 4.07
N LEU A 36 28.79 18.04 4.47
CA LEU A 36 28.35 19.42 4.31
C LEU A 36 29.00 20.35 5.36
N LYS A 37 29.64 21.43 4.89
CA LYS A 37 30.04 22.56 5.74
C LYS A 37 28.79 23.24 6.31
N GLU A 38 28.91 23.76 7.54
CA GLU A 38 27.87 24.28 8.45
C GLU A 38 26.78 25.23 7.89
N LYS A 39 26.88 25.71 6.65
CA LYS A 39 26.11 26.88 6.17
C LYS A 39 25.10 26.64 5.03
N SER A 40 24.82 25.41 4.60
CA SER A 40 23.94 25.24 3.42
C SER A 40 22.96 24.08 3.54
N LYS A 41 21.66 24.44 3.48
CA LYS A 41 20.43 23.61 3.40
C LYS A 41 19.80 23.23 4.75
N GLN A 42 18.50 23.53 4.87
CA GLN A 42 17.64 22.97 5.91
C GLN A 42 17.65 21.45 5.78
N LEU A 43 18.32 20.76 6.71
CA LEU A 43 18.32 19.30 6.75
C LEU A 43 16.92 18.80 7.10
N LEU A 44 16.31 18.06 6.17
CA LEU A 44 14.99 17.49 6.33
C LEU A 44 15.07 16.30 7.31
N VAL A 45 14.74 16.57 8.58
CA VAL A 45 14.56 15.57 9.63
C VAL A 45 13.13 15.04 9.60
N LYS A 46 12.93 13.74 9.84
CA LYS A 46 11.62 13.10 9.77
C LYS A 46 11.20 12.55 11.11
N ARG A 47 9.92 12.72 11.42
CA ARG A 47 9.29 12.06 12.56
C ARG A 47 8.77 10.69 12.16
N MET A 48 8.80 9.76 13.12
CA MET A 48 8.05 8.52 13.02
C MET A 48 6.57 8.82 12.78
N LYS A 49 5.88 7.90 12.11
CA LYS A 49 4.43 8.00 11.85
C LYS A 49 3.71 6.87 12.56
N LYS A 50 2.48 7.16 13.00
CA LYS A 50 1.62 6.19 13.64
C LYS A 50 1.13 5.17 12.59
N ALA A 51 1.48 3.91 12.79
CA ALA A 51 0.94 2.82 12.00
C ALA A 51 -0.54 2.58 12.34
N CYS A 52 -1.36 2.31 11.33
CA CYS A 52 -2.79 2.05 11.49
C CYS A 52 -3.27 0.98 10.49
N SER A 53 -3.73 -0.15 11.03
CA SER A 53 -4.22 -1.32 10.28
C SER A 53 -5.35 -1.00 9.30
N THR A 54 -6.26 -0.08 9.66
CA THR A 54 -7.39 0.32 8.81
C THR A 54 -7.04 1.36 7.77
N ARG A 55 -5.83 1.94 7.84
CA ARG A 55 -5.37 3.00 6.93
C ARG A 55 -4.00 2.67 6.39
N TRP A 56 -4.04 1.89 5.32
CA TRP A 56 -2.89 1.43 4.55
C TRP A 56 -1.92 2.59 4.13
N LEU A 57 -2.42 3.82 3.84
CA LEU A 57 -1.57 5.01 3.64
C LEU A 57 -0.79 5.46 4.89
N SER A 58 -1.38 5.32 6.07
CA SER A 58 -0.71 5.62 7.33
C SER A 58 0.33 4.54 7.64
N PHE A 59 0.04 3.29 7.30
CA PHE A 59 0.99 2.18 7.44
C PHE A 59 2.20 2.33 6.52
N ASP A 60 1.99 2.62 5.23
CA ASP A 60 3.03 2.96 4.24
C ASP A 60 3.97 4.06 4.77
N LYS A 61 3.41 5.19 5.20
CA LYS A 61 4.18 6.31 5.77
C LYS A 61 4.98 5.91 7.01
N SER A 62 4.48 4.97 7.82
CA SER A 62 5.16 4.52 9.04
C SER A 62 6.32 3.59 8.73
N VAL A 63 6.13 2.67 7.78
CA VAL A 63 7.18 1.80 7.26
C VAL A 63 8.29 2.61 6.59
N ALA A 64 7.92 3.56 5.73
CA ALA A 64 8.89 4.44 5.05
C ALA A 64 9.69 5.30 6.04
N ALA A 65 9.04 5.82 7.09
CA ALA A 65 9.72 6.59 8.13
C ALA A 65 10.71 5.72 8.92
N LEU A 66 10.32 4.49 9.30
CA LEU A 66 11.23 3.59 10.00
C LEU A 66 12.42 3.20 9.12
N TYR A 67 12.17 2.84 7.85
CA TYR A 67 13.25 2.45 6.92
C TYR A 67 14.30 3.54 6.75
N GLN A 68 13.88 4.81 6.65
CA GLN A 68 14.82 5.93 6.46
C GLN A 68 15.57 6.33 7.72
N GLU A 69 14.97 6.12 8.89
CA GLU A 69 15.51 6.60 10.15
C GLU A 69 16.13 5.46 10.97
N TYR A 70 16.24 4.25 10.39
CA TYR A 70 16.73 3.05 11.08
C TYR A 70 18.14 3.23 11.67
N GLU A 71 19.05 3.88 10.96
CA GLU A 71 20.42 4.14 11.46
C GLU A 71 20.47 5.15 12.60
N ALA A 72 19.48 6.04 12.68
CA ALA A 72 19.36 7.02 13.76
C ALA A 72 18.74 6.43 15.03
N LEU A 73 18.32 5.16 14.99
CA LEU A 73 17.77 4.43 16.13
C LEU A 73 18.88 3.76 16.91
N ASP A 74 19.60 4.57 17.68
CA ASP A 74 20.52 4.09 18.70
C ASP A 74 20.20 4.83 20.01
N GLU A 75 19.93 4.10 21.09
CA GLU A 75 19.69 4.74 22.38
C GLU A 75 20.13 3.84 23.53
N ASP A 76 21.05 4.36 24.36
CA ASP A 76 21.23 3.98 25.76
C ASP A 76 19.97 4.39 26.55
N GLY A 77 18.93 3.57 26.41
CA GLY A 77 17.60 3.80 26.97
C GLY A 77 17.20 2.82 28.07
N CYS A 78 15.98 2.97 28.58
CA CYS A 78 15.41 2.03 29.56
C CYS A 78 15.18 0.63 28.97
N ALA A 79 14.94 -0.38 29.82
CA ALA A 79 14.73 -1.77 29.39
C ALA A 79 13.67 -1.94 28.28
N THR A 80 12.60 -1.13 28.28
CA THR A 80 11.58 -1.11 27.22
C THR A 80 12.14 -0.66 25.87
N ALA A 81 12.99 0.37 25.88
CA ALA A 81 13.64 0.90 24.68
C ALA A 81 14.61 -0.16 24.12
N HIS A 82 15.44 -0.72 25.00
CA HIS A 82 16.38 -1.78 24.65
C HIS A 82 15.68 -3.00 24.02
N GLY A 83 14.58 -3.48 24.63
CA GLY A 83 13.79 -4.57 24.08
C GLY A 83 13.09 -4.25 22.77
N LEU A 84 12.79 -2.98 22.49
CA LEU A 84 12.23 -2.53 21.21
C LEU A 84 13.31 -2.47 20.13
N PHE A 85 14.47 -1.89 20.43
CA PHE A 85 15.62 -1.81 19.51
C PHE A 85 16.16 -3.20 19.16
N ASN A 86 16.20 -4.15 20.10
CA ASN A 86 16.60 -5.53 19.81
C ASN A 86 15.66 -6.22 18.81
N ARG A 87 14.34 -5.92 18.84
CA ARG A 87 13.40 -6.40 17.81
C ARG A 87 13.61 -5.73 16.46
N LEU A 88 14.02 -4.46 16.44
CA LEU A 88 14.34 -3.75 15.19
C LEU A 88 15.62 -4.29 14.54
N LYS A 89 16.58 -4.73 15.36
CA LYS A 89 17.84 -5.35 14.93
C LYS A 89 17.69 -6.85 14.57
N GLU A 90 16.51 -7.44 14.79
CA GLU A 90 16.24 -8.83 14.38
C GLU A 90 16.22 -8.91 12.84
N GLY A 91 17.07 -9.76 12.26
CA GLY A 91 17.18 -9.87 10.81
C GLY A 91 15.85 -10.26 10.12
N LYS A 92 14.99 -11.05 10.78
CA LYS A 92 13.63 -11.32 10.28
C LYS A 92 12.76 -10.07 10.23
N PHE A 93 12.83 -9.22 11.25
CA PHE A 93 12.09 -7.96 11.28
C PHE A 93 12.53 -7.02 10.16
N LEU A 94 13.85 -6.90 9.93
CA LEU A 94 14.39 -6.11 8.83
C LEU A 94 13.99 -6.66 7.46
N GLY A 95 14.04 -7.98 7.26
CA GLY A 95 13.54 -8.59 6.03
C GLY A 95 12.07 -8.23 5.77
N VAL A 96 11.22 -8.25 6.79
CA VAL A 96 9.82 -7.80 6.68
C VAL A 96 9.73 -6.31 6.40
N LEU A 97 10.58 -5.47 6.99
CA LEU A 97 10.62 -4.04 6.73
C LEU A 97 10.90 -3.75 5.25
N PHE A 98 11.85 -4.46 4.64
CA PHE A 98 12.19 -4.34 3.22
C PHE A 98 11.02 -4.79 2.32
N ILE A 99 10.38 -5.93 2.63
CA ILE A 99 9.19 -6.40 1.92
C ILE A 99 8.09 -5.33 1.94
N LEU A 100 7.75 -4.81 3.13
CA LEU A 100 6.70 -3.81 3.26
C LEU A 100 7.06 -2.48 2.59
N LYS A 101 8.34 -2.07 2.65
CA LYS A 101 8.80 -0.82 2.06
C LYS A 101 8.70 -0.80 0.53
N ASP A 102 8.76 -1.95 -0.13
CA ASP A 102 8.57 -2.04 -1.59
C ASP A 102 7.12 -2.37 -1.98
N VAL A 103 6.38 -3.15 -1.16
CA VAL A 103 4.99 -3.54 -1.48
C VAL A 103 3.97 -2.43 -1.17
N LEU A 104 4.06 -1.77 -0.02
CA LEU A 104 3.07 -0.76 0.39
C LEU A 104 3.00 0.46 -0.53
N PRO A 105 4.10 0.93 -1.15
CA PRO A 105 4.04 2.01 -2.13
C PRO A 105 3.19 1.68 -3.37
N VAL A 106 3.15 0.41 -3.81
CA VAL A 106 2.36 -0.01 -4.98
C VAL A 106 0.88 0.21 -4.70
N LEU A 107 0.40 -0.23 -3.54
CA LEU A 107 -0.95 0.08 -3.07
C LEU A 107 -1.13 1.60 -2.90
N SER A 108 -0.05 2.31 -2.50
CA SER A 108 0.00 3.77 -2.21
C SER A 108 -0.36 4.61 -3.39
N HIS A 109 0.11 4.18 -4.54
CA HIS A 109 -0.21 4.83 -5.79
C HIS A 109 -1.66 4.56 -6.17
N LEU A 110 -2.13 3.31 -6.12
CA LEU A 110 -3.50 2.96 -6.52
C LEU A 110 -4.54 3.79 -5.78
N SER A 111 -4.50 3.77 -4.44
CA SER A 111 -5.58 4.45 -3.71
C SER A 111 -5.36 5.94 -3.52
N LYS A 112 -4.15 6.50 -3.72
CA LYS A 112 -3.99 7.96 -3.93
C LYS A 112 -4.61 8.40 -5.25
N ALA A 113 -4.41 7.63 -6.32
CA ALA A 113 -5.00 7.97 -7.60
C ALA A 113 -6.52 7.99 -7.54
N PHE A 114 -7.15 7.02 -6.87
CA PHE A 114 -8.60 7.03 -6.62
C PHE A 114 -9.08 8.13 -5.67
N GLN A 115 -8.18 8.77 -4.91
CA GLN A 115 -8.49 9.92 -4.05
C GLN A 115 -8.23 11.27 -4.74
N GLY A 116 -7.69 11.28 -5.97
CA GLY A 116 -7.24 12.48 -6.68
C GLY A 116 -8.34 13.42 -7.20
N GLY A 117 -9.61 13.17 -6.88
CA GLY A 117 -10.75 14.04 -7.21
C GLY A 117 -11.30 13.88 -8.63
N SER A 118 -10.50 13.46 -9.60
CA SER A 118 -10.96 13.14 -10.96
C SER A 118 -10.22 11.92 -11.51
N VAL A 119 -10.92 10.80 -11.64
CA VAL A 119 -10.41 9.58 -12.27
C VAL A 119 -11.32 9.23 -13.43
N ALA A 120 -10.77 9.20 -14.64
CA ALA A 120 -11.51 8.73 -15.80
C ALA A 120 -11.85 7.26 -15.60
N PHE A 121 -13.11 6.88 -15.84
CA PHE A 121 -13.56 5.50 -15.65
C PHE A 121 -12.78 4.51 -16.52
N SER A 122 -12.41 4.92 -17.74
CA SER A 122 -11.56 4.13 -18.63
C SER A 122 -10.19 3.78 -18.03
N GLN A 123 -9.72 4.54 -17.04
CA GLN A 123 -8.43 4.31 -16.37
C GLN A 123 -8.53 3.41 -15.15
N VAL A 124 -9.72 3.18 -14.58
CA VAL A 124 -9.86 2.43 -13.31
C VAL A 124 -9.38 0.99 -13.46
N VAL A 125 -9.86 0.27 -14.48
CA VAL A 125 -9.46 -1.13 -14.73
C VAL A 125 -7.97 -1.24 -15.11
N PRO A 126 -7.43 -0.42 -16.04
CA PRO A 126 -5.99 -0.37 -16.31
C PRO A 126 -5.13 -0.13 -15.07
N MET A 127 -5.54 0.77 -14.17
CA MET A 127 -4.79 1.06 -12.94
C MET A 127 -4.79 -0.11 -11.95
N ILE A 128 -5.91 -0.84 -11.84
CA ILE A 128 -5.98 -2.07 -11.05
C ILE A 128 -5.05 -3.12 -11.63
N ASN A 129 -5.09 -3.34 -12.95
CA ASN A 129 -4.24 -4.31 -13.63
C ASN A 129 -2.75 -3.96 -13.51
N ALA A 130 -2.39 -2.69 -13.69
CA ALA A 130 -1.02 -2.21 -13.49
C ALA A 130 -0.56 -2.43 -12.04
N THR A 131 -1.44 -2.20 -11.06
CA THR A 131 -1.13 -2.47 -9.65
C THR A 131 -0.85 -3.95 -9.40
N LYS A 132 -1.65 -4.85 -9.98
CA LYS A 132 -1.40 -6.29 -9.89
C LYS A 132 -0.09 -6.69 -10.54
N ALA A 133 0.16 -6.22 -11.76
CA ALA A 133 1.39 -6.50 -12.50
C ALA A 133 2.63 -6.03 -11.71
N SER A 134 2.59 -4.83 -11.11
CA SER A 134 3.68 -4.36 -10.25
C SER A 134 3.87 -5.21 -8.99
N LEU A 135 2.80 -5.78 -8.42
CA LEU A 135 2.90 -6.70 -7.28
C LEU A 135 3.51 -8.04 -7.71
N GLU A 136 3.09 -8.58 -8.86
CA GLU A 136 3.60 -9.83 -9.44
C GLU A 136 5.08 -9.70 -9.83
N GLU A 137 5.49 -8.56 -10.40
CA GLU A 137 6.89 -8.26 -10.71
C GLU A 137 7.78 -8.31 -9.46
N LEU A 138 7.29 -7.85 -8.29
CA LEU A 138 8.03 -7.97 -7.03
C LEU A 138 8.24 -9.43 -6.61
N LEU A 139 7.32 -10.34 -6.97
CA LEU A 139 7.48 -11.77 -6.74
C LEU A 139 8.44 -12.42 -7.73
N GLU A 140 8.30 -12.12 -9.02
CA GLU A 140 9.17 -12.67 -10.07
C GLU A 140 10.64 -12.30 -9.82
N THR A 141 10.89 -11.03 -9.53
CA THR A 141 12.24 -10.53 -9.26
C THR A 141 12.74 -10.90 -7.87
N ASN A 142 11.84 -11.26 -6.96
CA ASN A 142 12.11 -11.35 -5.52
C ASN A 142 12.84 -10.11 -4.96
N SER A 143 12.66 -8.94 -5.59
CA SER A 143 13.52 -7.79 -5.35
C SER A 143 13.56 -7.31 -3.89
N PRO A 144 12.46 -7.35 -3.09
CA PRO A 144 12.53 -6.86 -1.72
C PRO A 144 13.44 -7.70 -0.82
N VAL A 145 13.32 -9.04 -0.87
CA VAL A 145 14.20 -9.94 -0.11
C VAL A 145 15.63 -9.89 -0.65
N GLN A 146 15.83 -9.85 -1.97
CA GLN A 146 17.17 -9.74 -2.54
C GLN A 146 17.89 -8.44 -2.14
N LYS A 147 17.19 -7.30 -2.16
CA LYS A 147 17.74 -6.01 -1.67
C LYS A 147 18.15 -6.10 -0.21
N PHE A 148 17.33 -6.75 0.63
CA PHE A 148 17.67 -6.96 2.03
C PHE A 148 18.93 -7.82 2.20
N LEU A 149 19.05 -8.93 1.47
CA LEU A 149 20.23 -9.80 1.54
C LEU A 149 21.50 -9.10 1.04
N ALA A 150 21.41 -8.35 -0.05
CA ALA A 150 22.54 -7.55 -0.57
C ALA A 150 22.97 -6.47 0.43
N VAL A 151 21.99 -5.83 1.09
CA VAL A 151 22.27 -4.88 2.17
C VAL A 151 22.96 -5.59 3.33
N LEU A 152 22.48 -6.75 3.79
CA LEU A 152 23.16 -7.52 4.84
C LEU A 152 24.60 -7.88 4.49
N GLU A 153 24.85 -8.35 3.26
CA GLU A 153 26.21 -8.65 2.77
C GLU A 153 27.12 -7.42 2.73
N SER A 154 26.55 -6.22 2.55
CA SER A 154 27.30 -4.97 2.64
C SER A 154 27.48 -4.46 4.09
N TYR A 155 26.48 -4.68 4.96
CA TYR A 155 26.44 -4.23 6.37
C TYR A 155 27.17 -5.17 7.33
N THR A 156 27.50 -6.40 6.94
CA THR A 156 28.40 -7.29 7.71
C THR A 156 29.77 -6.66 7.96
N ASN A 157 30.14 -5.58 7.25
CA ASN A 157 31.33 -4.77 7.54
C ASN A 157 31.13 -3.68 8.61
N ILE A 158 29.89 -3.43 9.08
CA ILE A 158 29.55 -2.29 9.97
C ILE A 158 28.77 -2.72 11.22
N CYS A 159 27.93 -3.78 11.16
CA CYS A 159 27.13 -4.26 12.29
C CYS A 159 27.21 -5.80 12.37
N GLU A 160 28.12 -6.33 13.20
CA GLU A 160 28.39 -7.77 13.33
C GLU A 160 27.20 -8.59 13.89
N ASP A 161 26.21 -7.93 14.48
CA ASP A 161 25.15 -8.55 15.27
C ASP A 161 23.93 -9.01 14.47
N ILE A 162 23.77 -8.58 13.21
CA ILE A 162 22.60 -8.90 12.40
C ILE A 162 22.91 -10.09 11.50
N LYS A 163 22.58 -11.30 11.99
CA LYS A 163 22.72 -12.56 11.23
C LYS A 163 21.36 -13.12 10.85
N VAL A 164 21.24 -13.55 9.59
CA VAL A 164 20.06 -14.25 9.07
C VAL A 164 20.48 -15.63 8.60
N SER A 165 19.93 -16.67 9.21
CA SER A 165 20.18 -18.06 8.80
C SER A 165 19.48 -18.38 7.48
N ALA A 166 19.96 -19.39 6.75
CA ALA A 166 19.32 -19.85 5.51
C ALA A 166 17.83 -20.19 5.71
N ALA A 167 17.47 -20.76 6.87
CA ALA A 167 16.08 -21.03 7.22
C ALA A 167 15.24 -19.75 7.36
N GLN A 168 15.80 -18.68 7.95
CA GLN A 168 15.13 -17.38 8.04
C GLN A 168 15.01 -16.70 6.67
N GLN A 169 16.02 -16.83 5.80
CA GLN A 169 15.94 -16.34 4.42
C GLN A 169 14.78 -17.01 3.67
N GLN A 170 14.68 -18.35 3.76
CA GLN A 170 13.58 -19.09 3.15
C GLN A 170 12.21 -18.65 3.72
N GLN A 171 12.13 -18.43 5.03
CA GLN A 171 10.91 -17.90 5.64
C GLN A 171 10.51 -16.52 5.08
N LEU A 172 11.48 -15.66 4.76
CA LEU A 172 11.22 -14.35 4.17
C LEU A 172 10.69 -14.47 2.75
N TYR A 173 11.26 -15.35 1.91
CA TYR A 173 10.72 -15.65 0.57
C TYR A 173 9.29 -16.18 0.65
N CYS A 174 9.03 -17.20 1.49
CA CYS A 174 7.68 -17.74 1.66
C CYS A 174 6.69 -16.71 2.23
N LEU A 175 7.15 -15.80 3.10
CA LEU A 175 6.31 -14.73 3.64
C LEU A 175 5.96 -13.71 2.55
N GLN A 176 6.94 -13.29 1.75
CA GLN A 176 6.73 -12.38 0.63
C GLN A 176 5.72 -12.96 -0.37
N GLU A 177 5.91 -14.21 -0.76
CA GLU A 177 5.00 -14.96 -1.63
C GLU A 177 3.57 -14.93 -1.09
N LYS A 178 3.37 -15.45 0.13
CA LYS A 178 2.04 -15.51 0.74
C LYS A 178 1.40 -14.12 0.87
N TYR A 179 2.19 -13.12 1.26
CA TYR A 179 1.69 -11.77 1.46
C TYR A 179 1.24 -11.12 0.15
N ILE A 180 2.08 -11.18 -0.90
CA ILE A 180 1.76 -10.57 -2.19
C ILE A 180 0.62 -11.33 -2.88
N THR A 181 0.64 -12.67 -2.90
CA THR A 181 -0.47 -13.47 -3.46
C THR A 181 -1.80 -13.13 -2.78
N SER A 182 -1.81 -13.03 -1.45
CA SER A 182 -3.01 -12.63 -0.70
C SER A 182 -3.45 -11.20 -1.05
N LEU A 183 -2.51 -10.28 -1.24
CA LEU A 183 -2.81 -8.90 -1.63
C LEU A 183 -3.42 -8.82 -3.03
N VAL A 184 -2.86 -9.53 -4.01
CA VAL A 184 -3.41 -9.60 -5.38
C VAL A 184 -4.84 -10.14 -5.34
N ALA A 185 -5.07 -11.27 -4.66
CA ALA A 185 -6.40 -11.85 -4.50
C ALA A 185 -7.38 -10.88 -3.81
N ASN A 186 -6.92 -10.14 -2.79
CA ASN A 186 -7.75 -9.14 -2.11
C ASN A 186 -8.10 -7.95 -3.01
N VAL A 187 -7.17 -7.49 -3.85
CA VAL A 187 -7.43 -6.43 -4.84
C VAL A 187 -8.46 -6.92 -5.85
N GLU A 188 -8.29 -8.13 -6.40
CA GLU A 188 -9.24 -8.73 -7.34
C GLU A 188 -10.63 -8.86 -6.72
N ALA A 189 -10.74 -9.49 -5.55
CA ALA A 189 -12.01 -9.71 -4.86
C ALA A 189 -12.74 -8.39 -4.57
N ARG A 190 -11.99 -7.33 -4.23
CA ARG A 190 -12.56 -6.01 -3.96
C ARG A 190 -13.22 -5.38 -5.19
N PHE A 191 -12.69 -5.64 -6.39
CA PHE A 191 -13.20 -5.05 -7.62
C PHE A 191 -14.02 -6.03 -8.47
N ALA A 192 -14.10 -7.31 -8.11
CA ALA A 192 -14.72 -8.36 -8.92
C ALA A 192 -16.15 -8.03 -9.36
N SER A 193 -17.01 -7.59 -8.44
CA SER A 193 -18.41 -7.23 -8.75
C SER A 193 -18.55 -5.95 -9.57
N SER A 194 -17.66 -4.98 -9.36
CA SER A 194 -17.68 -3.69 -10.05
C SER A 194 -16.92 -3.68 -11.37
N SER A 195 -16.02 -4.64 -11.60
CA SER A 195 -15.10 -4.66 -12.74
C SER A 195 -15.82 -4.63 -14.10
N PRO A 196 -16.88 -5.44 -14.33
CA PRO A 196 -17.63 -5.39 -15.60
C PRO A 196 -18.26 -4.02 -15.84
N VAL A 197 -18.85 -3.42 -14.80
CA VAL A 197 -19.50 -2.10 -14.88
C VAL A 197 -18.46 -1.01 -15.14
N LEU A 198 -17.35 -1.02 -14.41
CA LEU A 198 -16.25 -0.07 -14.58
C LEU A 198 -15.60 -0.18 -15.96
N ALA A 199 -15.47 -1.40 -16.49
CA ALA A 199 -15.00 -1.63 -17.85
C ALA A 199 -15.98 -1.09 -18.89
N ALA A 200 -17.28 -1.27 -18.69
CA ALA A 200 -18.33 -0.79 -19.59
C ALA A 200 -18.40 0.74 -19.67
N LEU A 201 -18.03 1.46 -18.61
CA LEU A 201 -17.95 2.93 -18.61
C LEU A 201 -16.93 3.51 -19.60
N LYS A 202 -16.06 2.67 -20.21
CA LYS A 202 -15.15 3.10 -21.29
C LYS A 202 -15.89 3.69 -22.50
N ILE A 203 -17.19 3.40 -22.70
CA ILE A 203 -17.97 3.97 -23.80
C ILE A 203 -18.05 5.50 -23.74
N PHE A 204 -17.85 6.08 -22.56
CA PHE A 204 -17.84 7.52 -22.36
C PHE A 204 -16.48 8.16 -22.66
N ASP A 205 -15.46 7.36 -23.02
CA ASP A 205 -14.17 7.84 -23.48
C ASP A 205 -14.23 8.09 -25.00
N PRO A 206 -14.21 9.36 -25.46
CA PRO A 206 -14.28 9.66 -26.89
C PRO A 206 -13.09 9.09 -27.67
N LEU A 207 -11.95 8.84 -27.01
CA LEU A 207 -10.77 8.25 -27.64
C LEU A 207 -10.88 6.74 -27.83
N ALA A 208 -11.86 6.09 -27.21
CA ALA A 208 -12.11 4.66 -27.36
C ALA A 208 -13.07 4.32 -28.53
N VAL A 209 -13.66 5.33 -29.16
CA VAL A 209 -14.60 5.15 -30.28
C VAL A 209 -13.83 4.75 -31.55
N PRO A 210 -14.17 3.62 -32.20
CA PRO A 210 -13.56 3.20 -33.48
C PRO A 210 -13.74 4.24 -34.59
N GLU A 211 -12.89 4.20 -35.62
CA GLU A 211 -13.12 5.00 -36.81
C GLU A 211 -14.36 4.52 -37.58
N THR A 212 -15.05 5.42 -38.28
CA THR A 212 -16.29 5.11 -39.04
C THR A 212 -16.10 4.05 -40.14
N THR A 213 -14.85 3.81 -40.54
CA THR A 213 -14.43 2.83 -41.55
C THR A 213 -14.21 1.44 -40.96
N GLU A 214 -14.10 1.30 -39.65
CA GLU A 214 -13.86 0.03 -38.97
C GLU A 214 -15.15 -0.79 -38.83
N LEU A 215 -15.03 -2.11 -39.02
CA LEU A 215 -16.16 -3.06 -38.90
C LEU A 215 -16.86 -3.01 -37.52
N GLY A 216 -16.17 -2.54 -36.48
CA GLY A 216 -16.70 -2.44 -35.12
C GLY A 216 -17.48 -1.18 -34.80
N PHE A 217 -17.47 -0.15 -35.66
CA PHE A 217 -18.08 1.15 -35.36
C PHE A 217 -19.59 1.07 -35.13
N SER A 218 -20.31 0.33 -35.99
CA SER A 218 -21.77 0.24 -35.94
C SER A 218 -22.32 -0.52 -34.72
N VAL A 219 -21.46 -1.27 -34.03
CA VAL A 219 -21.82 -2.08 -32.85
C VAL A 219 -21.08 -1.65 -31.59
N TYR A 220 -20.25 -0.59 -31.67
CA TYR A 220 -19.47 -0.10 -30.55
C TYR A 220 -20.37 0.29 -29.38
N GLY A 221 -20.03 -0.19 -28.19
CA GLY A 221 -20.75 0.13 -26.97
C GLY A 221 -22.04 -0.66 -26.75
N ASN A 222 -22.52 -1.49 -27.68
CA ASN A 222 -23.77 -2.25 -27.48
C ASN A 222 -23.73 -3.17 -26.25
N MET A 223 -22.65 -3.94 -26.09
CA MET A 223 -22.46 -4.81 -24.92
C MET A 223 -22.23 -4.01 -23.64
N ASP A 224 -21.50 -2.91 -23.73
CA ASP A 224 -21.20 -2.06 -22.59
C ASP A 224 -22.49 -1.37 -22.08
N ILE A 225 -23.33 -0.84 -22.98
CA ILE A 225 -24.65 -0.30 -22.67
C ILE A 225 -25.54 -1.36 -22.02
N ALA A 226 -25.55 -2.59 -22.54
CA ALA A 226 -26.31 -3.68 -21.92
C ALA A 226 -25.84 -3.97 -20.49
N THR A 227 -24.52 -3.99 -20.26
CA THR A 227 -23.92 -4.19 -18.92
C THR A 227 -24.29 -3.06 -17.96
N LEU A 228 -24.23 -1.81 -18.43
CA LEU A 228 -24.64 -0.64 -17.63
C LEU A 228 -26.14 -0.65 -17.37
N ALA A 229 -26.95 -1.04 -18.36
CA ALA A 229 -28.39 -1.12 -18.24
C ALA A 229 -28.80 -2.16 -17.20
N GLU A 230 -28.20 -3.35 -17.28
CA GLU A 230 -28.38 -4.42 -16.30
C GLU A 230 -27.94 -3.99 -14.90
N HIS A 231 -26.94 -3.13 -14.74
CA HIS A 231 -26.52 -2.68 -13.40
C HIS A 231 -27.42 -1.58 -12.81
N PHE A 232 -27.75 -0.56 -13.60
CA PHE A 232 -28.45 0.65 -13.11
C PHE A 232 -29.98 0.55 -13.17
N TYR A 233 -30.55 -0.29 -14.04
CA TYR A 233 -32.01 -0.40 -14.23
C TYR A 233 -32.62 -1.68 -13.62
N GLN A 234 -31.92 -2.41 -12.74
CA GLN A 234 -32.54 -3.53 -11.99
C GLN A 234 -33.73 -3.08 -11.11
N ALA A 235 -33.81 -1.78 -10.79
CA ALA A 235 -34.86 -1.19 -9.97
C ALA A 235 -36.25 -1.20 -10.62
N ASP A 236 -36.39 -1.38 -11.94
CA ASP A 236 -37.72 -1.44 -12.58
C ASP A 236 -38.51 -2.72 -12.23
N ASN A 237 -37.83 -3.76 -11.74
CA ASN A 237 -38.51 -4.92 -11.14
C ASN A 237 -38.94 -4.70 -9.68
N ASP A 238 -38.40 -3.68 -9.01
CA ASP A 238 -38.71 -3.37 -7.60
C ASP A 238 -39.91 -2.41 -7.49
N THR A 239 -40.22 -1.67 -8.56
CA THR A 239 -41.47 -0.91 -8.70
C THR A 239 -42.69 -1.85 -8.67
N SER A 240 -42.56 -3.05 -9.21
CA SER A 240 -43.58 -4.11 -9.13
C SER A 240 -43.80 -4.61 -7.70
N ARG A 241 -42.72 -4.81 -6.92
CA ARG A 241 -42.82 -5.20 -5.49
C ARG A 241 -43.46 -4.12 -4.62
N ARG A 242 -43.14 -2.84 -4.84
CA ARG A 242 -43.77 -1.72 -4.10
C ARG A 242 -45.25 -1.54 -4.44
N THR A 243 -45.65 -1.88 -5.66
CA THR A 243 -47.05 -1.79 -6.10
C THR A 243 -47.88 -2.98 -5.57
N GLU A 244 -47.29 -4.17 -5.46
CA GLU A 244 -47.93 -5.34 -4.83
C GLU A 244 -48.12 -5.14 -3.31
N GLU A 245 -47.10 -4.66 -2.58
CA GLU A 245 -47.21 -4.39 -1.14
C GLU A 245 -48.25 -3.29 -0.82
N ALA A 246 -48.40 -2.29 -1.69
CA ALA A 246 -49.45 -1.28 -1.58
C ALA A 246 -50.87 -1.85 -1.82
N ASN A 247 -51.02 -2.80 -2.74
CA ASN A 247 -52.30 -3.46 -3.04
C ASN A 247 -52.73 -4.48 -1.96
N TYR A 248 -51.78 -5.14 -1.31
CA TYR A 248 -52.05 -6.01 -0.15
C TYR A 248 -52.49 -5.22 1.10
N LEU A 249 -51.96 -4.00 1.29
CA LEU A 249 -52.37 -3.13 2.40
C LEU A 249 -53.76 -2.49 2.18
N GLN A 250 -54.22 -2.33 0.94
CA GLN A 250 -55.56 -1.81 0.62
C GLN A 250 -56.65 -2.89 0.62
N SER A 251 -56.31 -4.16 0.40
CA SER A 251 -57.28 -5.27 0.37
C SER A 251 -57.62 -5.87 1.74
N GLY A 252 -56.86 -5.53 2.79
CA GLY A 252 -57.08 -5.98 4.18
C GLY A 252 -58.01 -5.11 5.03
N THR A 253 -58.72 -4.13 4.45
CA THR A 253 -59.58 -3.19 5.21
C THR A 253 -61.04 -3.22 4.77
N ARG A 254 -61.67 -4.40 4.75
CA ARG A 254 -63.13 -4.53 4.68
C ARG A 254 -63.65 -5.51 5.71
#